data_AF-A0A161FLJ0-F1
#
_entry.id   AF-A0A161FLJ0-F1
#
_cell.length_a   1.000
_cell.length_b   1.000
_cell.length_c   1.000
_cell.angle_alpha   90.00
_cell.angle_beta   90.00
_cell.angle_gamma   90.00
#
_symmetry.space_group_name_H-M   'P 1'
#
loop_
_entity.id
_entity.type
_entity.pdbx_description
1 polymer ?
#
loop_
_entity_poly.entity_id
_entity_poly.type
_entity_poly.pdbx_seq_one_letter_code
_entity_poly.pdbx_strand_id
1 'polypeptide(L)'
;FFAPKSEYKPVKQDKGSLWGFIPSLLKQRRLVINIVLAAVLITIISICGSYFLQAVIDTYIPNNMHSTLAVVAIGLIVFYTFQAIFTYAQNFLLAVLGQRLSIEIILGYIRHV
;
A
#
# COMPACT_ATOMS: atom_id res chain seq x y z
N PHE A 1 42.64 19.44 -26.38
CA PHE A 1 41.69 18.57 -27.09
C PHE A 1 41.60 17.25 -26.35
N PHE A 2 40.45 16.93 -25.75
CA PHE A 2 40.22 15.65 -25.08
C PHE A 2 39.91 14.59 -26.15
N ALA A 3 40.95 13.92 -26.65
CA ALA A 3 40.81 12.78 -27.56
C ALA A 3 40.92 11.47 -26.76
N PRO A 4 40.00 10.51 -26.95
CA PRO A 4 40.07 9.22 -26.25
C PRO A 4 41.30 8.43 -26.71
N LYS A 5 42.05 7.84 -25.78
CA LYS A 5 43.13 6.89 -26.09
C LYS A 5 42.54 5.59 -26.64
N SER A 6 43.29 4.91 -27.51
CA SER A 6 42.93 3.64 -28.16
C SER A 6 42.54 2.49 -27.21
N GLU A 7 42.85 2.64 -25.91
CA GLU A 7 42.60 1.65 -24.88
C GLU A 7 41.33 1.94 -24.05
N TYR A 8 40.59 2.99 -24.40
CA TYR A 8 39.34 3.33 -23.73
C TYR A 8 38.25 2.30 -24.06
N LYS A 9 37.96 1.42 -23.11
CA LYS A 9 36.76 0.57 -23.13
C LYS A 9 35.61 1.35 -22.50
N PRO A 10 34.50 1.60 -23.21
CA PRO A 10 33.33 2.23 -22.61
C PRO A 10 32.76 1.28 -21.56
N VAL A 11 33.03 1.56 -20.29
CA VAL A 11 32.36 0.90 -19.17
C VAL A 11 30.97 1.49 -19.12
N LYS A 12 29.98 0.75 -19.65
CA LYS A 12 28.58 1.02 -19.34
C LYS A 12 28.42 0.78 -17.85
N GLN A 13 28.43 1.84 -17.05
CA GLN A 13 27.90 1.76 -15.69
C GLN A 13 26.47 1.27 -15.83
N ASP A 14 26.24 0.03 -15.39
CA ASP A 14 24.90 -0.52 -15.30
C ASP A 14 24.16 0.37 -14.31
N LYS A 15 23.31 1.24 -14.85
CA LYS A 15 22.56 2.21 -14.07
C LYS A 15 21.74 1.38 -13.09
N GLY A 16 22.12 1.39 -11.80
CA GLY A 16 21.49 0.62 -10.74
C GLY A 16 19.98 0.65 -10.88
N SER A 17 19.43 -0.39 -11.51
CA SER A 17 18.08 -0.34 -12.02
C SER A 17 17.16 -0.59 -10.84
N LEU A 18 16.28 0.37 -10.54
CA LEU A 18 15.24 0.19 -9.51
C LEU A 18 14.40 -1.07 -9.76
N TRP A 19 14.37 -1.55 -11.01
CA TRP A 19 13.74 -2.79 -11.43
C TRP A 19 14.46 -4.06 -10.94
N GLY A 20 15.74 -4.00 -10.62
CA GLY A 20 16.51 -5.12 -10.06
C GLY A 20 16.11 -5.48 -8.62
N PHE A 21 15.37 -4.61 -7.92
CA PHE A 21 14.86 -4.84 -6.57
C PHE A 21 13.45 -5.43 -6.51
N ILE A 22 12.70 -5.37 -7.63
CA ILE A 22 11.39 -6.01 -7.78
C ILE A 22 11.45 -7.55 -7.62
N PRO A 23 12.44 -8.27 -8.19
CA PRO A 23 12.58 -9.71 -7.97
C PRO A 23 12.78 -10.10 -6.49
N SER A 24 13.51 -9.28 -5.73
CA SER A 24 13.75 -9.51 -4.29
C SER A 24 12.48 -9.29 -3.46
N LEU A 25 11.70 -8.24 -3.76
CA LEU A 25 10.33 -8.07 -3.23
C LEU A 25 9.44 -9.29 -3.55
N LEU A 26 9.55 -9.81 -4.77
CA LEU A 26 8.83 -10.99 -5.24
C LEU A 26 9.44 -12.31 -4.72
N LYS A 27 10.48 -12.30 -3.88
CA LYS A 27 11.00 -13.53 -3.24
C LYS A 27 10.12 -13.94 -2.06
N GLN A 28 9.45 -12.98 -1.41
CA GLN A 28 8.41 -13.20 -0.39
C GLN A 28 7.00 -12.94 -0.96
N ARG A 29 6.67 -13.57 -2.10
CA ARG A 29 5.36 -13.40 -2.77
C ARG A 29 4.18 -13.57 -1.83
N ARG A 30 4.25 -14.48 -0.86
CA ARG A 30 3.17 -14.74 0.09
C ARG A 30 2.83 -13.51 0.95
N LEU A 31 3.84 -12.75 1.37
CA LEU A 31 3.64 -11.57 2.21
C LEU A 31 3.08 -10.41 1.38
N VAL A 32 3.61 -10.22 0.17
CA VAL A 32 3.12 -9.21 -0.79
C VAL A 32 1.69 -9.51 -1.23
N ILE A 33 1.36 -10.76 -1.58
CA ILE A 33 0.00 -11.16 -1.98
C ILE A 33 -0.98 -10.90 -0.83
N ASN A 34 -0.64 -11.24 0.40
CA ASN A 34 -1.51 -10.98 1.56
C ASN A 34 -1.77 -9.48 1.76
N ILE A 35 -0.75 -8.64 1.58
CA ILE A 35 -0.90 -7.17 1.66
C ILE A 35 -1.81 -6.66 0.55
N VAL A 36 -1.59 -7.10 -0.68
CA VAL A 36 -2.40 -6.69 -1.84
C VAL A 36 -3.85 -7.13 -1.66
N LEU A 37 -4.08 -8.37 -1.21
CA LEU A 37 -5.42 -8.90 -0.95
C LEU A 37 -6.12 -8.11 0.17
N ALA A 38 -5.42 -7.82 1.27
CA ALA A 38 -5.94 -6.96 2.33
C ALA A 38 -6.26 -5.55 1.82
N ALA A 39 -5.39 -4.95 1.00
CA ALA A 39 -5.60 -3.63 0.41
C ALA A 39 -6.85 -3.59 -0.47
N VAL A 40 -7.05 -4.61 -1.32
CA VAL A 40 -8.23 -4.73 -2.17
C VAL A 40 -9.50 -4.85 -1.33
N LEU A 41 -9.50 -5.66 -0.27
CA LEU A 41 -10.63 -5.78 0.65
C LEU A 41 -10.96 -4.45 1.34
N ILE A 42 -9.95 -3.76 1.87
CA ILE A 42 -10.12 -2.45 2.50
C ILE A 42 -10.67 -1.42 1.50
N THR A 43 -10.23 -1.49 0.25
CA THR A 43 -10.73 -0.60 -0.81
C THR A 43 -12.22 -0.84 -1.08
N ILE A 44 -12.65 -2.10 -1.17
CA ILE A 44 -14.07 -2.46 -1.35
C ILE A 44 -14.90 -1.96 -0.16
N ILE A 45 -14.44 -2.22 1.07
CA ILE A 45 -15.07 -1.74 2.31
C ILE A 45 -15.20 -0.21 2.29
N SER A 46 -14.15 0.49 1.85
CA SER A 46 -14.14 1.95 1.75
C SER A 46 -15.19 2.48 0.78
N ILE A 47 -15.33 1.83 -0.38
CA ILE A 47 -16.34 2.19 -1.38
C ILE A 47 -17.74 1.98 -0.78
N CYS A 48 -17.99 0.82 -0.15
CA CYS A 48 -19.26 0.55 0.53
C CYS A 48 -19.56 1.59 1.61
N GLY A 49 -18.56 1.96 2.44
CA GLY A 49 -18.71 3.00 3.46
C GLY A 49 -19.09 4.36 2.86
N SER A 50 -18.50 4.73 1.71
CA SER A 50 -18.85 5.96 0.99
C SER A 50 -20.31 5.96 0.52
N TYR A 51 -20.79 4.86 -0.08
CA TYR A 51 -22.20 4.73 -0.47
C TYR A 51 -23.15 4.77 0.73
N PHE A 52 -22.74 4.19 1.86
CA PHE A 52 -23.52 4.18 3.08
C PHE A 52 -23.67 5.58 3.67
N LEU A 53 -22.59 6.37 3.69
CA LEU A 53 -22.63 7.78 4.09
C LEU A 53 -23.56 8.59 3.18
N GLN A 54 -23.48 8.34 1.87
CA GLN A 54 -24.35 9.00 0.90
C GLN A 54 -25.83 8.67 1.15
N ALA A 55 -26.18 7.40 1.43
CA ALA A 55 -27.54 7.02 1.78
C ALA A 55 -28.03 7.75 3.04
N VAL A 56 -27.17 7.88 4.07
CA VAL A 56 -27.47 8.67 5.28
C VAL A 56 -27.84 10.11 4.93
N ILE A 57 -26.99 10.78 4.15
CA ILE A 57 -27.17 12.19 3.81
C ILE A 57 -28.39 12.41 2.91
N ASP A 58 -28.51 11.63 1.84
CA ASP A 58 -29.48 11.88 0.77
C ASP A 58 -30.87 11.30 1.07
N THR A 59 -30.96 10.24 1.87
CA THR A 59 -32.22 9.52 2.11
C THR A 59 -32.72 9.64 3.55
N TYR A 60 -31.84 9.48 4.54
CA TYR A 60 -32.29 9.38 5.94
C TYR A 60 -32.44 10.75 6.64
N ILE A 61 -31.56 11.71 6.35
CA ILE A 61 -31.67 13.08 6.88
C ILE A 61 -32.95 13.78 6.38
N PRO A 62 -33.28 13.82 5.06
CA PRO A 62 -34.45 14.57 4.59
C PRO A 62 -35.80 13.93 4.93
N ASN A 63 -35.88 12.61 5.09
CA ASN A 63 -37.14 11.92 5.41
C ASN A 63 -37.57 12.03 6.89
N ASN A 64 -36.84 12.78 7.74
CA ASN A 64 -37.14 12.95 9.18
C ASN A 64 -37.32 11.64 9.98
N MET A 65 -36.77 10.53 9.48
CA MET A 65 -36.81 9.22 10.14
C MET A 65 -35.73 9.11 11.21
N HIS A 66 -35.83 9.94 12.27
CA HIS A 66 -34.79 10.11 13.29
C HIS A 66 -34.35 8.80 13.97
N SER A 67 -35.28 7.86 14.20
CA SER A 67 -34.97 6.59 14.86
C SER A 67 -34.09 5.67 14.00
N THR A 68 -34.38 5.56 12.71
CA THR A 68 -33.58 4.76 11.76
C THR A 68 -32.26 5.44 11.41
N LEU A 69 -32.27 6.77 11.26
CA LEU A 69 -31.07 7.57 11.01
C LEU A 69 -30.02 7.40 12.12
N ALA A 70 -30.43 7.44 13.38
CA ALA A 70 -29.52 7.30 14.51
C ALA A 70 -28.85 5.91 14.55
N VAL A 71 -29.61 4.84 14.30
CA VAL A 71 -29.06 3.47 14.26
C VAL A 71 -28.07 3.30 13.12
N VAL A 72 -28.39 3.81 11.93
CA VAL A 72 -27.51 3.75 10.75
C VAL A 72 -26.24 4.59 10.96
N ALA A 73 -26.35 5.78 11.55
CA ALA A 73 -25.21 6.64 11.85
C ALA A 73 -24.24 6.02 12.87
N ILE A 74 -24.76 5.40 13.95
CA ILE A 74 -23.94 4.67 14.92
C ILE A 74 -23.27 3.46 14.26
N GLY A 75 -24.01 2.74 13.42
CA GLY A 75 -23.45 1.64 12.61
C GLY A 75 -22.29 2.08 11.72
N LEU A 76 -22.39 3.28 11.13
CA LEU A 76 -21.34 3.90 10.32
C LEU A 76 -20.08 4.22 11.13
N ILE A 77 -20.23 4.77 12.33
CA ILE A 77 -19.10 5.05 13.22
C ILE A 77 -18.35 3.76 13.55
N VAL A 78 -19.10 2.70 13.89
CA VAL A 78 -18.52 1.38 14.19
C VAL A 78 -17.83 0.82 12.95
N PHE A 79 -18.47 0.89 11.78
CA PHE A 79 -17.92 0.41 10.51
C PHE A 79 -16.60 1.12 10.15
N TYR A 80 -16.56 2.44 10.24
CA TYR A 80 -15.33 3.21 10.01
C TYR A 80 -14.24 2.91 11.04
N THR A 81 -14.61 2.63 12.28
CA THR A 81 -13.64 2.19 13.31
C THR A 81 -12.99 0.86 12.91
N PHE A 82 -13.77 -0.12 12.46
CA PHE A 82 -13.22 -1.37 11.93
C PHE A 82 -12.34 -1.14 10.71
N GLN A 83 -12.80 -0.32 9.75
CA GLN A 83 -12.01 0.04 8.58
C GLN A 83 -10.65 0.65 8.97
N ALA A 84 -10.63 1.53 9.97
CA ALA A 84 -9.40 2.12 10.49
C ALA A 84 -8.44 1.07 11.08
N ILE A 85 -8.97 0.09 11.83
CA ILE A 85 -8.17 -1.03 12.38
C ILE A 85 -7.56 -1.87 11.25
N PHE A 86 -8.35 -2.24 10.23
CA PHE A 86 -7.84 -3.00 9.08
C PHE A 86 -6.78 -2.22 8.29
N THR A 87 -6.99 -0.93 8.10
CA THR A 87 -6.03 -0.04 7.45
C THR A 87 -4.73 0.04 8.24
N TYR A 88 -4.81 0.14 9.56
CA TYR A 88 -3.64 0.10 10.43
C TYR A 88 -2.88 -1.23 10.32
N ALA A 89 -3.59 -2.37 10.33
CA ALA A 89 -2.98 -3.67 10.15
C ALA A 89 -2.26 -3.78 8.79
N GLN A 90 -2.90 -3.33 7.70
CA GLN A 90 -2.26 -3.29 6.38
C GLN A 90 -0.98 -2.43 6.38
N ASN A 91 -1.02 -1.25 6.99
CA ASN A 91 0.14 -0.37 7.12
C ASN A 91 1.27 -1.02 7.92
N PHE A 92 0.95 -1.77 8.97
CA PHE A 92 1.94 -2.54 9.73
C PHE A 92 2.59 -3.62 8.86
N LEU A 93 1.82 -4.39 8.10
CA LEU A 93 2.39 -5.38 7.18
C LEU A 93 3.27 -4.72 6.09
N LEU A 94 2.85 -3.56 5.57
CA LEU A 94 3.64 -2.76 4.63
C LEU A 94 4.96 -2.29 5.24
N ALA A 95 4.95 -1.82 6.49
CA ALA A 95 6.16 -1.40 7.20
C ALA A 95 7.13 -2.57 7.38
N VAL A 96 6.62 -3.75 7.77
CA VAL A 96 7.44 -4.98 7.89
C VAL A 96 8.04 -5.38 6.54
N LEU A 97 7.26 -5.31 5.46
CA LEU A 97 7.76 -5.56 4.10
C LEU A 97 8.87 -4.56 3.71
N GLY A 98 8.64 -3.28 3.98
CA GLY A 98 9.60 -2.20 3.72
C GLY A 98 10.93 -2.42 4.45
N GLN A 99 10.86 -2.76 5.73
CA GLN A 99 12.05 -3.03 6.54
C GLN A 99 12.83 -4.25 6.03
N ARG A 100 12.14 -5.34 5.65
CA ARG A 100 12.78 -6.51 5.04
C ARG A 100 13.49 -6.17 3.74
N LEU A 101 12.85 -5.36 2.89
CA LEU A 101 13.44 -4.89 1.65
C LEU A 101 14.69 -4.04 1.90
N SER A 102 14.62 -3.08 2.82
CA SER A 102 15.76 -2.22 3.17
C SER A 102 16.97 -3.02 3.63
N ILE A 103 16.77 -4.06 4.45
CA ILE A 103 17.85 -4.94 4.93
C ILE A 103 18.48 -5.70 3.75
N GLU A 104 17.69 -6.28 2.86
CA GLU A 104 18.21 -7.04 1.71
C GLU A 104 19.02 -6.14 0.75
N ILE A 105 18.59 -4.88 0.55
CA ILE A 105 19.30 -3.88 -0.26
C ILE A 105 20.62 -3.49 0.39
N ILE A 106 20.62 -3.13 1.67
CA ILE A 106 21.83 -2.69 2.38
C ILE A 106 22.87 -3.82 2.42
N LEU A 107 22.43 -5.05 2.70
CA LEU A 107 23.32 -6.21 2.78
C LEU A 107 23.87 -6.61 1.40
N GLY A 108 23.06 -6.47 0.35
CA GLY A 108 23.49 -6.65 -1.03
C GLY A 108 24.51 -5.60 -1.47
N TYR A 109 24.30 -4.33 -1.08
CA TYR A 109 25.24 -3.24 -1.33
C TYR A 109 26.59 -3.46 -0.64
N ILE A 110 26.58 -3.78 0.66
CA ILE A 110 27.81 -4.01 1.45
C ILE A 110 28.62 -5.20 0.91
N ARG A 111 27.98 -6.23 0.34
CA ARG A 111 28.69 -7.39 -0.24
C ARG A 111 29.34 -7.09 -1.59
N HIS A 112 28.84 -6.09 -2.31
CA HIS A 112 29.32 -5.75 -3.66
C HIS A 112 30.41 -4.67 -3.66
N VAL A 113 30.55 -3.94 -2.55
CA VAL A 113 31.67 -3.03 -2.24
C VAL A 113 32.79 -3.82 -1.58
#